data_AF-A0A959Y8T6-F1
#
_entry.id   AF-A0A959Y8T6-F1
#
_cell.length_a   1.000
_cell.length_b   1.000
_cell.length_c   1.000
_cell.angle_alpha   90.00
_cell.angle_beta   90.00
_cell.angle_gamma   90.00
#
_symmetry.space_group_name_H-M   'P 1'
#
loop_
_entity.id
_entity.type
_entity.pdbx_description
1 polymer ?
#
loop_
_entity_poly.entity_id
_entity_poly.type
_entity_poly.pdbx_seq_one_letter_code
_entity_poly.pdbx_strand_id
1 'polypeptide(L)'
;MKRTRRLLLAMAASCAWLCYSPSAMAQGEDCSTATAITSLPATVFGNTSSANDDYNEVCPYTDTGGLDQVWSYSPVANETLDLSLCGPATDYDTKLYVYENVCGSSPIGCNDDNCSNLNTDFISEIFGLSVTAGNTYYIVVDGYDASSNGNYQLDITAAAPPSLGATCANPIVVSTFPFSTSNSTCGSINDYGTQCSTSYGGGEDLVFELQMPAGNFDIDLTATNGGSYIGWFLKDAADCAVGSSCLANATSSFGTDANGSYTFAAGTYYLIIDTWPSPACSDFDLTIQAGAPPPLGATCAAPIVVNTFPFSTSSSTCGSGNDYGTQCSGSYGGGEDLVFELQMPAGNFNIDLTATNGGSWIGWFLKDAADCAVASSCLANAT
;
A
#
# COMPACT_ATOMS: atom_id res chain seq x y z
N MET A 1 -36.46 22.37 91.15
CA MET A 1 -36.80 23.38 90.11
C MET A 1 -35.66 24.39 90.03
N LYS A 2 -34.85 24.34 88.97
CA LYS A 2 -34.10 25.45 88.34
C LYS A 2 -33.23 24.84 87.23
N ARG A 3 -33.51 25.21 85.98
CA ARG A 3 -32.72 24.84 84.80
C ARG A 3 -31.52 25.79 84.71
N THR A 4 -30.34 25.26 84.41
CA THR A 4 -29.21 26.08 83.94
C THR A 4 -28.55 25.37 82.76
N ARG A 5 -28.45 26.09 81.64
CA ARG A 5 -27.73 25.81 80.38
C ARG A 5 -26.98 27.13 80.14
N ARG A 6 -25.68 27.22 79.85
CA ARG A 6 -24.90 26.72 78.69
C ARG A 6 -23.43 27.16 78.84
N LEU A 7 -22.62 26.65 77.91
CA LEU A 7 -21.50 27.29 77.21
C LEU A 7 -20.09 26.83 77.65
N LEU A 8 -19.54 25.90 76.87
CA LEU A 8 -18.12 25.56 76.88
C LEU A 8 -17.47 26.28 75.69
N LEU A 9 -16.52 27.17 75.99
CA LEU A 9 -15.64 27.82 75.02
C LEU A 9 -14.34 27.00 75.00
N ALA A 10 -13.99 26.40 73.87
CA ALA A 10 -12.70 25.73 73.69
C ALA A 10 -11.85 26.57 72.72
N MET A 11 -10.79 27.18 73.24
CA MET A 11 -9.74 27.84 72.46
C MET A 11 -8.93 26.78 71.72
N ALA A 12 -8.79 26.94 70.40
CA ALA A 12 -7.87 26.16 69.59
C ALA A 12 -6.45 26.74 69.74
N ALA A 13 -5.51 25.88 70.16
CA ALA A 13 -4.08 26.19 70.12
C ALA A 13 -3.59 26.11 68.66
N SER A 14 -3.05 27.20 68.16
CA SER A 14 -2.44 27.32 66.84
C SER A 14 -1.12 26.57 66.79
N CYS A 15 -1.13 25.40 66.17
CA CYS A 15 0.07 24.71 65.70
C CYS A 15 0.33 25.20 64.26
N ALA A 16 1.30 26.10 64.09
CA ALA A 16 1.73 26.56 62.79
C ALA A 16 2.58 25.46 62.14
N TRP A 17 1.92 24.54 61.43
CA TRP A 17 2.54 23.87 60.30
C TRP A 17 2.43 24.82 59.12
N LEU A 18 3.57 25.15 58.52
CA LEU A 18 3.60 25.71 57.17
C LEU A 18 2.91 24.68 56.26
N CYS A 19 1.63 24.88 55.98
CA CYS A 19 1.00 24.29 54.82
C CYS A 19 1.69 24.91 53.62
N TYR A 20 2.66 24.20 53.05
CA TYR A 20 2.99 24.38 51.65
C TYR A 20 1.74 23.92 50.90
N SER A 21 0.85 24.87 50.59
CA SER A 21 -0.17 24.63 49.59
C SER A 21 0.60 24.43 48.29
N PRO A 22 0.58 23.24 47.66
CA PRO A 22 0.97 23.19 46.26
C PRO A 22 0.06 24.18 45.56
N SER A 23 0.65 25.17 44.87
CA SER A 23 -0.08 25.95 43.88
C SER A 23 -0.88 24.95 43.07
N ALA A 24 -2.21 25.06 43.03
CA ALA A 24 -2.99 24.22 42.15
C ALA A 24 -2.43 24.47 40.75
N MET A 25 -1.74 23.48 40.18
CA MET A 25 -1.21 23.59 38.83
C MET A 25 -2.37 23.99 37.92
N ALA A 26 -2.15 24.99 37.08
CA ALA A 26 -3.15 25.34 36.08
C ALA A 26 -3.39 24.12 35.16
N GLN A 27 -4.58 24.07 34.57
CA GLN A 27 -4.88 23.01 33.61
C GLN A 27 -3.97 23.16 32.40
N GLY A 28 -3.42 22.04 31.93
CA GLY A 28 -2.50 22.02 30.81
C GLY A 28 -1.07 22.46 31.13
N GLU A 29 -0.68 22.63 32.39
CA GLU A 29 0.71 22.95 32.74
C GLU A 29 1.65 21.77 32.49
N ASP A 30 1.24 20.55 32.85
CA ASP A 30 2.04 19.35 32.61
C ASP A 30 1.17 18.16 32.22
N CYS A 31 1.78 17.00 32.03
CA CYS A 31 1.04 15.80 31.64
C CYS A 31 0.11 15.24 32.74
N SER A 32 0.30 15.64 33.99
CA SER A 32 -0.60 15.29 35.09
C SER A 32 -1.85 16.17 35.14
N THR A 33 -1.75 17.40 34.62
CA THR A 33 -2.86 18.35 34.51
C THR A 33 -3.33 18.62 33.08
N ALA A 34 -2.83 17.85 32.10
CA ALA A 34 -3.11 18.01 30.69
C ALA A 34 -4.61 18.15 30.39
N THR A 35 -4.96 19.14 29.56
CA THR A 35 -6.36 19.37 29.21
C THR A 35 -6.82 18.33 28.20
N ALA A 36 -7.87 17.58 28.54
CA ALA A 36 -8.34 16.47 27.70
C ALA A 36 -9.13 16.96 26.47
N ILE A 37 -8.73 16.47 25.29
CA ILE A 37 -9.49 16.55 24.04
C ILE A 37 -10.47 15.38 24.00
N THR A 38 -11.77 15.67 24.08
CA THR A 38 -12.80 14.63 24.27
C THR A 38 -13.39 14.07 22.98
N SER A 39 -13.16 14.73 21.84
CA SER A 39 -13.72 14.34 20.53
C SER A 39 -12.95 15.00 19.40
N LEU A 40 -12.86 14.32 18.25
CA LEU A 40 -12.34 14.88 17.01
C LEU A 40 -13.46 15.06 15.98
N PRO A 41 -13.35 16.05 15.07
CA PRO A 41 -12.34 17.10 15.04
C PRO A 41 -12.48 18.07 16.21
N ALA A 42 -11.37 18.68 16.64
CA ALA A 42 -11.33 19.69 17.69
C ALA A 42 -10.54 20.91 17.21
N THR A 43 -11.03 22.10 17.58
CA THR A 43 -10.28 23.34 17.52
C THR A 43 -10.22 23.89 18.93
N VAL A 44 -9.03 23.99 19.49
CA VAL A 44 -8.81 24.51 20.85
C VAL A 44 -7.93 25.74 20.80
N PHE A 45 -8.06 26.59 21.82
CA PHE A 45 -7.31 27.83 21.94
C PHE A 45 -6.61 27.86 23.30
N GLY A 46 -5.38 28.34 23.33
CA GLY A 46 -4.60 28.48 24.56
C GLY A 46 -3.65 29.68 24.53
N ASN A 47 -2.93 29.86 25.62
CA ASN A 47 -1.93 30.91 25.78
C ASN A 47 -0.80 30.44 26.69
N THR A 48 0.42 30.34 26.18
CA THR A 48 1.56 29.79 26.94
C THR A 48 2.20 30.79 27.91
N SER A 49 1.85 32.08 27.86
CA SER A 49 2.54 33.15 28.60
C SER A 49 2.49 33.05 30.14
N SER A 50 1.62 32.20 30.70
CA SER A 50 1.55 31.96 32.16
C SER A 50 1.99 30.56 32.59
N ALA A 51 2.36 29.71 31.64
CA ALA A 51 2.80 28.35 31.92
C ALA A 51 4.25 28.31 32.39
N ASN A 52 4.72 27.14 32.79
CA ASN A 52 6.13 26.88 32.99
C ASN A 52 6.77 26.35 31.69
N ASP A 53 8.10 26.36 31.67
CA ASP A 53 8.93 25.67 30.68
C ASP A 53 9.34 24.34 31.32
N ASP A 54 8.55 23.30 31.06
CA ASP A 54 8.64 21.96 31.62
C ASP A 54 9.21 20.95 30.60
N TYR A 55 9.00 21.16 29.30
CA TYR A 55 9.44 20.26 28.24
C TYR A 55 10.15 21.02 27.11
N ASN A 56 11.14 20.39 26.49
CA ASN A 56 11.76 20.89 25.27
C ASN A 56 12.37 19.74 24.47
N GLU A 57 12.02 19.66 23.19
CA GLU A 57 12.49 18.63 22.27
C GLU A 57 13.32 19.23 21.12
N VAL A 58 14.28 18.44 20.64
CA VAL A 58 15.13 18.84 19.50
C VAL A 58 14.40 18.56 18.20
N CYS A 59 14.04 19.63 17.50
CA CYS A 59 13.09 19.54 16.42
C CYS A 59 13.27 20.63 15.37
N PRO A 60 14.01 20.37 14.30
CA PRO A 60 15.38 19.83 14.32
C PRO A 60 16.38 20.69 15.14
N TYR A 61 15.98 21.85 15.66
CA TYR A 61 16.88 22.80 16.32
C TYR A 61 17.03 22.52 17.82
N THR A 62 18.16 22.92 18.39
CA THR A 62 18.57 22.63 19.78
C THR A 62 18.39 23.82 20.71
N ASP A 63 17.51 24.74 20.35
CA ASP A 63 17.21 25.93 21.14
C ASP A 63 16.57 25.57 22.49
N THR A 64 16.51 26.54 23.40
CA THR A 64 16.20 26.27 24.80
C THR A 64 14.78 25.78 25.06
N GLY A 65 13.86 25.93 24.09
CA GLY A 65 12.42 25.79 24.32
C GLY A 65 11.85 27.05 24.95
N GLY A 66 10.52 27.11 25.04
CA GLY A 66 9.75 28.21 25.59
C GLY A 66 8.79 27.75 26.67
N LEU A 67 7.77 28.55 26.95
CA LEU A 67 6.72 28.14 27.86
C LEU A 67 5.77 27.19 27.14
N ASP A 68 5.35 26.11 27.80
CA ASP A 68 4.58 25.05 27.16
C ASP A 68 3.18 24.83 27.76
N GLN A 69 2.27 24.31 26.93
CA GLN A 69 0.97 23.81 27.37
C GLN A 69 0.70 22.42 26.83
N VAL A 70 0.12 21.57 27.68
CA VAL A 70 -0.13 20.17 27.39
C VAL A 70 -1.62 19.87 27.23
N TRP A 71 -1.95 19.27 26.09
CA TRP A 71 -3.23 18.62 25.83
C TRP A 71 -3.09 17.11 25.90
N SER A 72 -4.14 16.40 26.26
CA SER A 72 -4.17 14.94 26.21
C SER A 72 -5.29 14.42 25.31
N TYR A 73 -5.01 13.35 24.58
CA TYR A 73 -5.96 12.67 23.72
C TYR A 73 -5.83 11.15 23.87
N SER A 74 -6.95 10.44 23.98
CA SER A 74 -6.97 8.97 24.10
C SER A 74 -7.90 8.39 23.02
N PRO A 75 -7.36 7.89 21.90
CA PRO A 75 -8.17 7.39 20.80
C PRO A 75 -8.93 6.11 21.19
N VAL A 76 -10.13 5.96 20.64
CA VAL A 76 -10.99 4.77 20.86
C VAL A 76 -10.74 3.66 19.83
N ALA A 77 -10.09 3.99 18.70
CA ALA A 77 -9.68 3.09 17.64
C ALA A 77 -8.29 3.52 17.14
N ASN A 78 -7.58 2.65 16.43
CA ASN A 78 -6.33 3.09 15.79
C ASN A 78 -6.68 4.09 14.69
N GLU A 79 -6.02 5.24 14.71
CA GLU A 79 -6.26 6.33 13.78
C GLU A 79 -4.98 7.13 13.54
N THR A 80 -5.01 8.05 12.60
CA THR A 80 -3.93 8.99 12.31
C THR A 80 -4.42 10.40 12.59
N LEU A 81 -3.59 11.25 13.18
CA LEU A 81 -3.94 12.62 13.54
C LEU A 81 -3.18 13.62 12.69
N ASP A 82 -3.88 14.69 12.31
CA ASP A 82 -3.30 15.92 11.80
C ASP A 82 -3.47 17.01 12.86
N LEU A 83 -2.36 17.65 13.22
CA LEU A 83 -2.24 18.67 14.26
C LEU A 83 -1.70 19.96 13.61
N SER A 84 -2.44 21.05 13.73
CA SER A 84 -2.05 22.33 13.13
C SER A 84 -2.12 23.48 14.12
N LEU A 85 -1.03 24.25 14.21
CA LEU A 85 -1.02 25.54 14.91
C LEU A 85 -1.21 26.73 13.95
N CYS A 86 -1.41 26.50 12.64
CA CYS A 86 -1.42 27.55 11.60
C CYS A 86 -2.62 28.49 11.64
N GLY A 87 -3.55 28.26 12.57
CA GLY A 87 -4.72 29.10 12.74
C GLY A 87 -4.37 30.58 12.96
N PRO A 88 -5.25 31.52 12.58
CA PRO A 88 -4.99 32.96 12.66
C PRO A 88 -4.88 33.50 14.09
N ALA A 89 -5.18 32.69 15.11
CA ALA A 89 -5.01 33.09 16.51
C ALA A 89 -3.61 32.78 17.06
N THR A 90 -2.77 32.07 16.31
CA THR A 90 -1.37 31.83 16.68
C THR A 90 -0.53 33.07 16.37
N ASP A 91 0.20 33.56 17.37
CA ASP A 91 0.87 34.87 17.32
C ASP A 91 2.35 34.86 17.77
N TYR A 92 2.97 33.69 17.89
CA TYR A 92 4.37 33.52 18.28
C TYR A 92 5.03 32.36 17.52
N ASP A 93 6.36 32.28 17.63
CA ASP A 93 7.18 31.21 17.06
C ASP A 93 7.01 29.91 17.87
N THR A 94 6.36 28.91 17.28
CA THR A 94 5.89 27.72 18.01
C THR A 94 6.80 26.51 17.80
N LYS A 95 6.73 25.58 18.75
CA LYS A 95 7.19 24.20 18.60
C LYS A 95 6.08 23.25 19.03
N LEU A 96 5.90 22.14 18.32
CA LEU A 96 4.85 21.15 18.57
C LEU A 96 5.44 19.75 18.62
N TYR A 97 5.15 18.99 19.69
CA TYR A 97 5.56 17.59 19.79
C TYR A 97 4.56 16.76 20.56
N VAL A 98 4.62 15.44 20.35
CA VAL A 98 3.67 14.49 20.93
C VAL A 98 4.39 13.34 21.62
N TYR A 99 4.09 13.12 22.89
CA TYR A 99 4.53 11.94 23.65
C TYR A 99 3.44 10.87 23.69
N GLU A 100 3.86 9.61 23.77
CA GLU A 100 2.97 8.47 23.99
C GLU A 100 3.09 7.98 25.44
N ASN A 101 1.96 7.92 26.14
CA ASN A 101 1.73 7.43 27.50
C ASN A 101 2.48 8.15 28.64
N VAL A 102 3.70 8.63 28.41
CA VAL A 102 4.56 9.26 29.43
C VAL A 102 5.33 10.40 28.78
N CYS A 103 5.24 11.59 29.36
CA CYS A 103 5.97 12.77 28.88
C CYS A 103 7.46 12.73 29.24
N GLY A 104 8.28 13.38 28.43
CA GLY A 104 9.74 13.29 28.48
C GLY A 104 10.30 11.93 27.99
N SER A 105 9.46 11.10 27.38
CA SER A 105 9.91 9.99 26.54
C SER A 105 10.33 10.50 25.17
N SER A 106 10.83 9.65 24.27
CA SER A 106 11.07 10.12 22.88
C SER A 106 9.73 10.52 22.26
N PRO A 107 9.58 11.72 21.68
CA PRO A 107 8.35 12.11 21.00
C PRO A 107 8.11 11.20 19.79
N ILE A 108 6.83 10.88 19.53
CA ILE A 108 6.38 10.10 18.37
C ILE A 108 6.12 10.97 17.13
N GLY A 109 6.07 12.28 17.33
CA GLY A 109 5.97 13.29 16.29
C GLY A 109 6.46 14.62 16.84
N CYS A 110 7.15 15.39 16.00
CA CYS A 110 7.58 16.73 16.34
C CYS A 110 7.72 17.59 15.09
N ASN A 111 7.38 18.86 15.19
CA ASN A 111 7.67 19.90 14.22
C ASN A 111 7.90 21.26 14.91
N ASP A 112 8.65 22.14 14.26
CA ASP A 112 8.99 23.48 14.75
C ASP A 112 8.46 24.50 13.76
N ASP A 113 8.96 24.44 12.52
CA ASP A 113 8.46 25.24 11.41
C ASP A 113 7.78 24.39 10.33
N ASN A 114 6.57 24.79 9.94
CA ASN A 114 5.89 24.28 8.74
C ASN A 114 5.15 25.36 7.94
N CYS A 115 4.52 26.32 8.61
CA CYS A 115 3.66 27.32 7.95
C CYS A 115 3.84 28.74 8.52
N SER A 116 3.15 29.71 7.91
CA SER A 116 3.04 31.08 8.39
C SER A 116 1.59 31.59 8.36
N ASN A 117 1.31 32.62 9.14
CA ASN A 117 0.04 33.33 9.12
C ASN A 117 0.26 34.87 9.13
N LEU A 118 -0.78 35.65 9.41
CA LEU A 118 -0.68 37.12 9.40
C LEU A 118 0.11 37.72 10.58
N ASN A 119 0.37 36.94 11.63
CA ASN A 119 0.99 37.39 12.88
C ASN A 119 2.44 36.89 13.04
N THR A 120 2.77 35.73 12.48
CA THR A 120 4.09 35.08 12.63
C THR A 120 4.39 34.18 11.42
N ASP A 121 5.69 34.01 11.13
CA ASP A 121 6.20 33.23 10.00
C ASP A 121 6.66 31.81 10.37
N PHE A 122 6.72 31.50 11.66
CA PHE A 122 7.34 30.29 12.23
C PHE A 122 6.29 29.55 13.06
N ILE A 123 5.56 28.62 12.44
CA ILE A 123 4.45 27.90 13.08
C ILE A 123 4.51 26.42 12.74
N SER A 124 4.22 25.57 13.73
CA SER A 124 4.37 24.13 13.63
C SER A 124 3.11 23.39 13.17
N GLU A 125 3.29 22.29 12.45
CA GLU A 125 2.26 21.29 12.14
C GLU A 125 2.82 19.87 12.11
N ILE A 126 1.99 18.89 12.49
CA ILE A 126 2.31 17.46 12.38
C ILE A 126 1.15 16.77 11.63
N PHE A 127 1.45 16.15 10.49
CA PHE A 127 0.48 15.40 9.69
C PHE A 127 0.71 13.89 9.78
N GLY A 128 -0.38 13.10 9.73
CA GLY A 128 -0.33 11.65 9.63
C GLY A 128 0.22 10.94 10.88
N LEU A 129 0.13 11.56 12.06
CA LEU A 129 0.65 10.98 13.30
C LEU A 129 -0.17 9.75 13.70
N SER A 130 0.43 8.57 13.61
CA SER A 130 -0.24 7.30 13.96
C SER A 130 -0.45 7.19 15.47
N VAL A 131 -1.71 6.98 15.89
CA VAL A 131 -2.11 6.78 17.28
C VAL A 131 -2.91 5.49 17.43
N THR A 132 -2.70 4.78 18.54
CA THR A 132 -3.23 3.44 18.81
C THR A 132 -4.23 3.47 19.95
N ALA A 133 -5.35 2.76 19.79
CA ALA A 133 -6.36 2.64 20.83
C ALA A 133 -5.78 2.07 22.13
N GLY A 134 -6.19 2.64 23.26
CA GLY A 134 -5.75 2.22 24.59
C GLY A 134 -4.48 2.89 25.11
N ASN A 135 -3.83 3.73 24.29
CA ASN A 135 -2.78 4.65 24.72
C ASN A 135 -3.35 6.06 24.99
N THR A 136 -2.62 6.86 25.75
CA THR A 136 -2.87 8.30 25.92
C THR A 136 -1.73 9.08 25.31
N TYR A 137 -2.05 10.03 24.44
CA TYR A 137 -1.11 10.89 23.75
C TYR A 137 -1.13 12.28 24.37
N TYR A 138 0.05 12.84 24.60
CA TYR A 138 0.22 14.17 25.17
C TYR A 138 0.80 15.09 24.10
N ILE A 139 0.01 16.07 23.69
CA ILE A 139 0.35 17.05 22.67
C ILE A 139 0.85 18.30 23.38
N VAL A 140 2.12 18.64 23.19
CA VAL A 140 2.77 19.77 23.84
C VAL A 140 2.92 20.90 22.83
N VAL A 141 2.32 22.04 23.13
CA VAL A 141 2.44 23.29 22.38
C VAL A 141 3.42 24.18 23.14
N ASP A 142 4.55 24.46 22.53
CA ASP A 142 5.72 25.10 23.14
C ASP A 142 6.16 26.31 22.29
N GLY A 143 7.04 27.14 22.83
CA GLY A 143 7.77 28.16 22.09
C GLY A 143 9.10 27.65 21.55
N TYR A 144 9.54 28.20 20.42
CA TYR A 144 10.87 27.90 19.88
C TYR A 144 12.02 28.20 20.88
N ASP A 145 11.94 29.35 21.55
CA ASP A 145 12.91 29.81 22.56
C ASP A 145 12.24 30.46 23.78
N ALA A 146 13.06 30.84 24.77
CA ALA A 146 12.58 31.38 26.05
C ALA A 146 11.82 32.72 25.94
N SER A 147 11.87 33.37 24.77
CA SER A 147 11.12 34.60 24.47
C SER A 147 9.84 34.34 23.67
N SER A 148 9.72 33.17 23.04
CA SER A 148 8.56 32.75 22.27
C SER A 148 7.46 32.21 23.18
N ASN A 149 6.40 33.01 23.34
CA ASN A 149 5.17 32.60 24.02
C ASN A 149 4.04 33.52 23.56
N GLY A 150 2.80 33.02 23.62
CA GLY A 150 1.66 33.79 23.15
C GLY A 150 0.39 32.97 23.05
N ASN A 151 -0.57 33.50 22.30
CA ASN A 151 -1.82 32.82 22.00
C ASN A 151 -1.61 31.82 20.87
N TYR A 152 -2.34 30.72 20.91
CA TYR A 152 -2.38 29.75 19.82
C TYR A 152 -3.78 29.22 19.56
N GLN A 153 -3.98 28.74 18.33
CA GLN A 153 -5.08 27.87 17.93
C GLN A 153 -4.48 26.53 17.53
N LEU A 154 -4.93 25.45 18.16
CA LEU A 154 -4.57 24.07 17.80
C LEU A 154 -5.79 23.40 17.17
N ASP A 155 -5.69 23.11 15.88
CA ASP A 155 -6.64 22.29 15.13
C ASP A 155 -6.17 20.83 15.14
N ILE A 156 -7.10 19.92 15.46
CA ILE A 156 -6.83 18.50 15.64
C ILE A 156 -7.91 17.75 14.88
N THR A 157 -7.49 17.04 13.84
CA THR A 157 -8.40 16.22 13.04
C THR A 157 -7.91 14.78 13.00
N ALA A 158 -8.84 13.84 13.08
CA ALA A 158 -8.55 12.49 12.63
C ALA A 158 -8.35 12.58 11.12
N ALA A 159 -7.15 12.26 10.64
CA ALA A 159 -6.93 12.04 9.23
C ALA A 159 -7.90 10.93 8.77
N ALA A 160 -8.49 11.10 7.59
CA ALA A 160 -9.42 10.11 7.07
C ALA A 160 -8.75 8.72 7.07
N PRO A 161 -9.46 7.65 7.47
CA PRO A 161 -8.90 6.30 7.37
C PRO A 161 -8.42 6.07 5.94
N PRO A 162 -7.27 5.39 5.72
CA PRO A 162 -6.77 5.14 4.38
C PRO A 162 -7.89 4.54 3.52
N SER A 163 -8.09 5.09 2.32
CA SER A 163 -9.06 4.52 1.38
C SER A 163 -8.75 3.04 1.15
N LEU A 164 -9.79 2.24 0.92
CA LEU A 164 -9.59 0.82 0.60
C LEU A 164 -8.78 0.73 -0.70
N GLY A 165 -7.68 -0.04 -0.67
CA GLY A 165 -6.71 -0.11 -1.75
C GLY A 165 -5.63 0.96 -1.69
N ALA A 166 -5.60 1.86 -0.70
CA ALA A 166 -4.57 2.88 -0.60
C ALA A 166 -3.17 2.29 -0.36
N THR A 167 -3.07 1.15 0.32
CA THR A 167 -1.77 0.55 0.65
C THR A 167 -1.78 -0.97 0.59
N CYS A 168 -0.60 -1.59 0.53
CA CYS A 168 -0.41 -3.03 0.70
C CYS A 168 -0.96 -3.57 2.03
N ALA A 169 -1.08 -2.73 3.06
CA ALA A 169 -1.63 -3.10 4.37
C ALA A 169 -3.16 -3.03 4.41
N ASN A 170 -3.79 -2.33 3.47
CA ASN A 170 -5.25 -2.22 3.33
C ASN A 170 -5.69 -2.39 1.85
N PRO A 171 -5.42 -3.55 1.22
CA PRO A 171 -5.67 -3.75 -0.21
C PRO A 171 -7.13 -4.09 -0.50
N ILE A 172 -7.55 -3.94 -1.76
CA ILE A 172 -8.80 -4.52 -2.25
C ILE A 172 -8.58 -6.02 -2.52
N VAL A 173 -9.21 -6.89 -1.73
CA VAL A 173 -9.02 -8.35 -1.85
C VAL A 173 -9.87 -8.94 -2.98
N VAL A 174 -9.24 -9.70 -3.88
CA VAL A 174 -9.86 -10.43 -5.01
C VAL A 174 -9.51 -11.91 -4.92
N SER A 175 -10.54 -12.76 -4.77
CA SER A 175 -10.37 -14.20 -4.60
C SER A 175 -11.22 -15.06 -5.53
N THR A 176 -11.96 -14.43 -6.45
CA THR A 176 -12.83 -15.11 -7.41
C THR A 176 -12.58 -14.59 -8.81
N PHE A 177 -12.40 -15.50 -9.76
CA PHE A 177 -12.12 -15.19 -11.17
C PHE A 177 -13.15 -15.87 -12.08
N PRO A 178 -13.58 -15.25 -13.19
CA PRO A 178 -13.14 -13.94 -13.69
C PRO A 178 -13.58 -12.79 -12.78
N PHE A 179 -12.73 -11.77 -12.68
CA PHE A 179 -12.95 -10.55 -11.92
C PHE A 179 -13.05 -9.36 -12.87
N SER A 180 -13.99 -8.46 -12.63
CA SER A 180 -14.14 -7.23 -13.40
C SER A 180 -14.60 -6.10 -12.49
N THR A 181 -13.99 -4.93 -12.59
CA THR A 181 -14.39 -3.74 -11.83
C THR A 181 -14.15 -2.46 -12.63
N SER A 182 -14.97 -1.44 -12.38
CA SER A 182 -14.69 -0.05 -12.73
C SER A 182 -14.28 0.69 -11.47
N ASN A 183 -13.13 1.37 -11.48
CA ASN A 183 -12.62 2.10 -10.32
C ASN A 183 -11.79 3.31 -10.76
N SER A 184 -11.20 4.03 -9.81
CA SER A 184 -10.34 5.17 -10.05
C SER A 184 -9.14 5.15 -9.12
N THR A 185 -7.98 5.58 -9.60
CA THR A 185 -6.88 5.92 -8.70
C THR A 185 -7.09 7.28 -8.03
N CYS A 186 -7.99 8.12 -8.56
CA CYS A 186 -8.20 9.50 -8.10
C CYS A 186 -8.71 9.59 -6.65
N GLY A 187 -8.06 10.43 -5.84
CA GLY A 187 -8.29 10.58 -4.41
C GLY A 187 -7.47 9.58 -3.56
N SER A 188 -6.59 8.81 -4.18
CA SER A 188 -5.63 7.95 -3.46
C SER A 188 -4.32 8.73 -3.24
N ILE A 189 -3.40 8.17 -2.45
CA ILE A 189 -2.09 8.80 -2.20
C ILE A 189 -1.09 8.17 -3.17
N ASN A 190 -0.04 8.91 -3.55
CA ASN A 190 1.14 8.36 -4.22
C ASN A 190 2.14 7.90 -3.15
N ASP A 191 2.21 6.60 -2.88
CA ASP A 191 3.00 6.01 -1.78
C ASP A 191 4.02 4.95 -2.22
N TYR A 192 3.97 4.46 -3.46
CA TYR A 192 4.93 3.45 -3.94
C TYR A 192 6.01 4.00 -4.89
N GLY A 193 5.85 5.21 -5.42
CA GLY A 193 6.83 5.82 -6.31
C GLY A 193 7.11 4.96 -7.55
N THR A 194 8.25 5.17 -8.22
CA THR A 194 8.65 4.47 -9.45
C THR A 194 8.51 2.94 -9.36
N GLN A 195 7.65 2.37 -10.21
CA GLN A 195 7.37 0.94 -10.29
C GLN A 195 8.17 0.24 -11.38
N CYS A 196 8.72 -0.94 -11.07
CA CYS A 196 9.37 -1.85 -12.00
C CYS A 196 10.51 -1.24 -12.83
N SER A 197 11.22 -0.26 -12.27
CA SER A 197 12.23 0.54 -13.00
C SER A 197 11.70 1.27 -14.24
N THR A 198 10.38 1.44 -14.35
CA THR A 198 9.74 2.25 -15.38
C THR A 198 9.62 3.70 -14.91
N SER A 199 9.18 4.61 -15.77
CA SER A 199 8.87 5.98 -15.35
C SER A 199 7.40 6.16 -14.91
N TYR A 200 6.64 5.06 -14.86
CA TYR A 200 5.37 4.96 -14.15
C TYR A 200 5.65 4.65 -12.67
N GLY A 201 4.71 4.95 -11.77
CA GLY A 201 5.02 5.06 -10.34
C GLY A 201 4.85 6.47 -9.79
N GLY A 202 4.22 7.37 -10.54
CA GLY A 202 4.27 8.80 -10.23
C GLY A 202 2.92 9.41 -9.92
N GLY A 203 1.86 8.69 -10.23
CA GLY A 203 0.49 9.07 -9.90
C GLY A 203 0.07 8.49 -8.56
N GLU A 204 -1.23 8.58 -8.32
CA GLU A 204 -1.88 7.98 -7.16
C GLU A 204 -2.03 6.46 -7.35
N ASP A 205 -1.80 5.72 -6.27
CA ASP A 205 -1.73 4.26 -6.28
C ASP A 205 -3.05 3.61 -5.82
N LEU A 206 -3.45 2.52 -6.48
CA LEU A 206 -4.53 1.64 -6.00
C LEU A 206 -4.10 0.18 -6.00
N VAL A 207 -4.16 -0.45 -4.83
CA VAL A 207 -3.60 -1.77 -4.53
C VAL A 207 -4.69 -2.84 -4.41
N PHE A 208 -4.56 -3.91 -5.18
CA PHE A 208 -5.36 -5.12 -5.07
C PHE A 208 -4.51 -6.26 -4.50
N GLU A 209 -5.08 -7.07 -3.59
CA GLU A 209 -4.53 -8.36 -3.18
C GLU A 209 -5.23 -9.46 -3.97
N LEU A 210 -4.48 -10.19 -4.78
CA LEU A 210 -4.98 -11.26 -5.63
C LEU A 210 -4.68 -12.62 -5.00
N GLN A 211 -5.73 -13.40 -4.71
CA GLN A 211 -5.63 -14.79 -4.25
C GLN A 211 -5.77 -15.72 -5.45
N MET A 212 -4.66 -15.95 -6.15
CA MET A 212 -4.64 -16.58 -7.46
C MET A 212 -4.61 -18.11 -7.37
N PRO A 213 -5.42 -18.84 -8.17
CA PRO A 213 -5.13 -20.23 -8.49
C PRO A 213 -3.94 -20.34 -9.46
N ALA A 214 -3.37 -21.53 -9.60
CA ALA A 214 -2.33 -21.76 -10.62
C ALA A 214 -2.93 -21.74 -12.04
N GLY A 215 -2.28 -21.06 -12.98
CA GLY A 215 -2.72 -20.98 -14.37
C GLY A 215 -2.30 -19.70 -15.06
N ASN A 216 -2.52 -19.62 -16.37
CA ASN A 216 -2.33 -18.38 -17.13
C ASN A 216 -3.57 -17.50 -17.04
N PHE A 217 -3.38 -16.22 -16.69
CA PHE A 217 -4.44 -15.23 -16.59
C PHE A 217 -4.09 -14.01 -17.44
N ASP A 218 -5.09 -13.50 -18.14
CA ASP A 218 -5.05 -12.21 -18.82
C ASP A 218 -5.47 -11.12 -17.83
N ILE A 219 -4.70 -10.04 -17.80
CA ILE A 219 -4.92 -8.83 -16.99
C ILE A 219 -5.10 -7.69 -17.99
N ASP A 220 -6.36 -7.30 -18.17
CA ASP A 220 -6.76 -6.23 -19.06
C ASP A 220 -7.10 -5.00 -18.23
N LEU A 221 -6.37 -3.91 -18.47
CA LEU A 221 -6.57 -2.63 -17.81
C LEU A 221 -6.77 -1.56 -18.88
N THR A 222 -7.92 -0.89 -18.83
CA THR A 222 -8.26 0.19 -19.76
C THR A 222 -8.56 1.45 -18.98
N ALA A 223 -7.78 2.52 -19.23
CA ALA A 223 -8.12 3.85 -18.77
C ALA A 223 -9.43 4.32 -19.42
N THR A 224 -10.34 4.87 -18.61
CA THR A 224 -11.65 5.35 -19.05
C THR A 224 -11.77 6.86 -18.83
N ASN A 225 -12.90 7.45 -19.23
CA ASN A 225 -13.18 8.89 -19.08
C ASN A 225 -12.09 9.83 -19.66
N GLY A 226 -11.40 9.40 -20.72
CA GLY A 226 -10.34 10.18 -21.37
C GLY A 226 -8.96 10.06 -20.70
N GLY A 227 -8.79 9.13 -19.76
CA GLY A 227 -7.52 8.80 -19.13
C GLY A 227 -6.48 8.22 -20.10
N SER A 228 -5.21 8.31 -19.71
CA SER A 228 -4.05 7.76 -20.42
C SER A 228 -2.89 7.58 -19.45
N TYR A 229 -1.80 6.97 -19.89
CA TYR A 229 -0.62 6.68 -19.07
C TYR A 229 -0.95 5.90 -17.79
N ILE A 230 -1.82 4.90 -17.91
CA ILE A 230 -2.11 3.97 -16.82
C ILE A 230 -1.23 2.72 -16.95
N GLY A 231 -0.90 2.09 -15.83
CA GLY A 231 -0.23 0.80 -15.81
C GLY A 231 -0.67 -0.05 -14.64
N TRP A 232 -0.40 -1.34 -14.75
CA TRP A 232 -0.47 -2.26 -13.63
C TRP A 232 0.90 -2.90 -13.39
N PHE A 233 1.19 -3.13 -12.11
CA PHE A 233 2.48 -3.63 -11.64
C PHE A 233 2.23 -4.80 -10.70
N LEU A 234 2.56 -6.01 -11.16
CA LEU A 234 2.33 -7.24 -10.43
C LEU A 234 3.54 -7.58 -9.56
N LYS A 235 3.28 -7.85 -8.28
CA LYS A 235 4.27 -8.14 -7.24
C LYS A 235 3.93 -9.41 -6.48
N ASP A 236 4.94 -10.02 -5.87
CA ASP A 236 4.71 -11.08 -4.90
C ASP A 236 4.28 -10.52 -3.54
N ALA A 237 3.84 -11.40 -2.64
CA ALA A 237 3.38 -11.01 -1.31
C ALA A 237 4.49 -10.48 -0.38
N ALA A 238 5.76 -10.84 -0.63
CA ALA A 238 6.86 -10.43 0.24
C ALA A 238 7.33 -9.00 -0.07
N ASP A 239 7.21 -8.59 -1.33
CA ASP A 239 7.83 -7.38 -1.85
C ASP A 239 6.80 -6.33 -2.34
N CYS A 240 5.56 -6.36 -1.84
CA CYS A 240 4.50 -5.44 -2.29
C CYS A 240 4.92 -3.96 -2.27
N ALA A 241 5.59 -3.51 -1.19
CA ALA A 241 6.01 -2.11 -1.04
C ALA A 241 7.35 -1.78 -1.73
N VAL A 242 8.03 -2.76 -2.34
CA VAL A 242 9.35 -2.55 -2.95
C VAL A 242 9.16 -2.15 -4.41
N GLY A 243 9.42 -0.88 -4.76
CA GLY A 243 9.16 -0.36 -6.12
C GLY A 243 9.84 -1.15 -7.25
N SER A 244 11.03 -1.72 -7.01
CA SER A 244 11.81 -2.45 -8.02
C SER A 244 11.42 -3.92 -8.22
N SER A 245 10.69 -4.53 -7.29
CA SER A 245 10.28 -5.95 -7.39
C SER A 245 9.01 -6.05 -8.25
N CYS A 246 9.14 -6.62 -9.43
CA CYS A 246 7.98 -6.87 -10.29
C CYS A 246 8.10 -8.21 -10.99
N LEU A 247 7.00 -8.96 -10.93
CA LEU A 247 6.84 -10.23 -11.64
C LEU A 247 6.43 -9.98 -13.09
N ALA A 248 5.57 -8.99 -13.31
CA ALA A 248 5.12 -8.53 -14.61
C ALA A 248 4.55 -7.10 -14.50
N ASN A 249 4.45 -6.42 -15.63
CA ASN A 249 3.74 -5.15 -15.73
C ASN A 249 3.25 -4.93 -17.17
N ALA A 250 2.27 -4.05 -17.32
CA ALA A 250 1.95 -3.44 -18.59
C ALA A 250 1.60 -1.96 -18.38
N THR A 251 1.88 -1.13 -19.38
CA THR A 251 1.64 0.32 -19.33
C THR A 251 1.05 0.79 -20.65
N SER A 252 0.10 1.72 -20.62
CA SER A 252 -0.63 2.15 -21.81
C SER A 252 0.11 3.13 -22.70
N SER A 253 1.24 3.68 -22.24
CA SER A 253 1.93 4.77 -22.96
C SER A 253 0.97 5.94 -23.22
N PHE A 254 0.97 6.48 -24.43
CA PHE A 254 0.04 7.52 -24.86
C PHE A 254 -1.40 6.99 -25.09
N GLY A 255 -1.63 5.68 -25.00
CA GLY A 255 -2.93 5.05 -25.18
C GLY A 255 -3.71 4.86 -23.88
N THR A 256 -4.81 4.10 -23.97
CA THR A 256 -5.70 3.78 -22.86
C THR A 256 -5.46 2.38 -22.29
N ASP A 257 -5.00 1.44 -23.11
CA ASP A 257 -4.96 0.03 -22.74
C ASP A 257 -3.56 -0.41 -22.28
N ALA A 258 -3.50 -1.03 -21.12
CA ALA A 258 -2.33 -1.63 -20.51
C ALA A 258 -2.62 -3.12 -20.27
N ASN A 259 -2.65 -3.91 -21.34
CA ASN A 259 -3.04 -5.32 -21.27
C ASN A 259 -1.80 -6.22 -21.26
N GLY A 260 -1.89 -7.33 -20.54
CA GLY A 260 -0.87 -8.37 -20.57
C GLY A 260 -1.37 -9.65 -19.91
N SER A 261 -0.48 -10.63 -19.78
CA SER A 261 -0.81 -11.90 -19.15
C SER A 261 0.32 -12.37 -18.24
N TYR A 262 -0.04 -13.19 -17.27
CA TYR A 262 0.91 -13.80 -16.35
C TYR A 262 0.49 -15.22 -15.98
N THR A 263 1.46 -16.13 -15.92
CA THR A 263 1.25 -17.50 -15.44
C THR A 263 1.54 -17.56 -13.94
N PHE A 264 0.46 -17.67 -13.17
CA PHE A 264 0.48 -17.72 -11.71
C PHE A 264 0.78 -19.13 -11.20
N ALA A 265 1.55 -19.20 -10.11
CA ALA A 265 1.42 -20.29 -9.16
C ALA A 265 0.26 -19.99 -8.21
N ALA A 266 -0.29 -21.01 -7.55
CA ALA A 266 -1.32 -20.77 -6.55
C ALA A 266 -0.72 -20.00 -5.35
N GLY A 267 -1.29 -18.85 -5.00
CA GLY A 267 -0.74 -18.00 -3.93
C GLY A 267 -1.32 -16.59 -3.89
N THR A 268 -0.76 -15.77 -3.02
CA THR A 268 -1.13 -14.35 -2.85
C THR A 268 -0.16 -13.47 -3.63
N TYR A 269 -0.70 -12.50 -4.34
CA TYR A 269 0.02 -11.52 -5.15
C TYR A 269 -0.58 -10.13 -4.93
N TYR A 270 0.16 -9.09 -5.28
CA TYR A 270 -0.34 -7.72 -5.25
C TYR A 270 -0.30 -7.10 -6.64
N LEU A 271 -1.38 -6.44 -7.03
CA LEU A 271 -1.48 -5.70 -8.28
C LEU A 271 -1.67 -4.23 -7.94
N ILE A 272 -0.68 -3.40 -8.25
CA ILE A 272 -0.73 -1.96 -8.06
C ILE A 272 -1.15 -1.34 -9.38
N ILE A 273 -2.24 -0.59 -9.39
CA ILE A 273 -2.68 0.26 -10.50
C ILE A 273 -2.19 1.66 -10.21
N ASP A 274 -1.49 2.25 -11.17
CA ASP A 274 -0.92 3.58 -11.02
C ASP A 274 -0.74 4.25 -12.40
N THR A 275 -0.48 5.56 -12.40
CA THR A 275 -0.29 6.38 -13.58
C THR A 275 1.11 7.02 -13.66
N TRP A 276 1.41 7.62 -14.80
CA TRP A 276 2.54 8.55 -14.93
C TRP A 276 2.38 9.74 -13.97
N PRO A 277 3.45 10.47 -13.57
CA PRO A 277 3.32 11.66 -12.72
C PRO A 277 2.34 12.75 -13.20
N SER A 278 2.00 12.76 -14.48
CA SER A 278 1.03 13.68 -15.07
C SER A 278 0.37 12.98 -16.26
N PRO A 279 -0.93 12.67 -16.22
CA PRO A 279 -1.91 13.01 -15.17
C PRO A 279 -1.69 12.23 -13.87
N ALA A 280 -1.95 12.88 -12.72
CA ALA A 280 -1.71 12.28 -11.40
C ALA A 280 -2.64 11.11 -11.04
N CYS A 281 -3.76 10.92 -11.76
CA CYS A 281 -4.67 9.82 -11.53
C CYS A 281 -5.49 9.52 -12.80
N SER A 282 -6.19 8.38 -12.83
CA SER A 282 -7.09 7.99 -13.92
C SER A 282 -8.23 7.09 -13.44
N ASP A 283 -9.40 7.26 -14.05
CA ASP A 283 -10.46 6.25 -14.01
C ASP A 283 -10.08 5.06 -14.90
N PHE A 284 -10.53 3.86 -14.54
CA PHE A 284 -10.21 2.64 -15.29
C PHE A 284 -11.23 1.51 -15.13
N ASP A 285 -11.22 0.61 -16.10
CA ASP A 285 -11.82 -0.72 -16.02
C ASP A 285 -10.71 -1.76 -15.94
N LEU A 286 -10.80 -2.66 -14.97
CA LEU A 286 -9.88 -3.79 -14.77
C LEU A 286 -10.63 -5.10 -14.92
N THR A 287 -10.11 -5.99 -15.78
CA THR A 287 -10.57 -7.37 -15.92
C THR A 287 -9.40 -8.33 -15.69
N ILE A 288 -9.63 -9.36 -14.88
CA ILE A 288 -8.68 -10.45 -14.66
C ILE A 288 -9.42 -11.76 -14.91
N GLN A 289 -8.97 -12.52 -15.91
CA GLN A 289 -9.65 -13.75 -16.33
C GLN A 289 -8.66 -14.81 -16.75
N ALA A 290 -9.06 -16.08 -16.69
CA ALA A 290 -8.23 -17.16 -17.20
C ALA A 290 -7.96 -16.90 -18.68
N GLY A 291 -6.69 -16.98 -19.08
CA GLY A 291 -6.32 -16.82 -20.48
C GLY A 291 -6.98 -17.89 -21.34
N ALA A 292 -7.13 -17.58 -22.62
CA ALA A 292 -7.68 -18.56 -23.55
C ALA A 292 -6.87 -19.88 -23.47
N PRO A 293 -7.54 -21.05 -23.36
CA PRO A 293 -6.82 -22.31 -23.37
C PRO A 293 -6.00 -22.42 -24.66
N PRO A 294 -4.79 -23.01 -24.61
CA PRO A 294 -3.96 -23.18 -25.80
C PRO A 294 -4.74 -23.87 -26.93
N PRO A 295 -4.52 -23.50 -28.20
CA PRO A 295 -5.10 -24.20 -29.33
C PRO A 295 -4.83 -25.72 -29.25
N LEU A 296 -5.77 -26.54 -29.73
CA LEU A 296 -5.54 -27.99 -29.80
C LEU A 296 -4.31 -28.29 -30.67
N GLY A 297 -3.38 -29.05 -30.11
CA GLY A 297 -2.09 -29.37 -30.68
C GLY A 297 -0.99 -28.37 -30.36
N ALA A 298 -1.26 -27.20 -29.75
CA ALA A 298 -0.21 -26.24 -29.41
C ALA A 298 0.77 -26.83 -28.39
N THR A 299 0.23 -27.43 -27.32
CA THR A 299 1.05 -27.95 -26.22
C THR A 299 0.77 -29.40 -25.86
N CYS A 300 1.67 -30.03 -25.11
CA CYS A 300 1.49 -31.35 -24.51
C CYS A 300 0.32 -31.40 -23.51
N ALA A 301 -0.12 -30.24 -23.00
CA ALA A 301 -1.29 -30.14 -22.15
C ALA A 301 -2.61 -30.10 -22.95
N ALA A 302 -2.54 -29.83 -24.26
CA ALA A 302 -3.69 -29.80 -25.15
C ALA A 302 -3.39 -30.51 -26.49
N PRO A 303 -2.98 -31.80 -26.51
CA PRO A 303 -2.58 -32.47 -27.74
C PRO A 303 -3.78 -32.84 -28.62
N ILE A 304 -3.55 -33.05 -29.92
CA ILE A 304 -4.52 -33.69 -30.80
C ILE A 304 -4.47 -35.20 -30.55
N VAL A 305 -5.51 -35.76 -29.93
CA VAL A 305 -5.59 -37.19 -29.62
C VAL A 305 -5.91 -38.00 -30.88
N VAL A 306 -5.06 -38.99 -31.18
CA VAL A 306 -5.21 -39.94 -32.29
C VAL A 306 -5.36 -41.35 -31.72
N ASN A 307 -6.54 -41.95 -31.89
CA ASN A 307 -6.88 -43.28 -31.37
C ASN A 307 -7.44 -44.24 -32.43
N THR A 308 -7.41 -43.83 -33.70
CA THR A 308 -7.84 -44.66 -34.84
C THR A 308 -6.73 -44.72 -35.88
N PHE A 309 -6.42 -45.92 -36.36
CA PHE A 309 -5.30 -46.17 -37.27
C PHE A 309 -5.74 -47.05 -38.44
N PRO A 310 -5.27 -46.79 -39.68
CA PRO A 310 -4.32 -45.74 -40.07
C PRO A 310 -4.92 -44.33 -39.96
N PHE A 311 -4.09 -43.36 -39.57
CA PHE A 311 -4.46 -41.96 -39.44
C PHE A 311 -3.71 -41.13 -40.49
N SER A 312 -4.42 -40.22 -41.15
CA SER A 312 -3.81 -39.21 -42.01
C SER A 312 -4.56 -37.89 -41.85
N THR A 313 -3.81 -36.78 -41.85
CA THR A 313 -4.37 -35.43 -41.74
C THR A 313 -3.53 -34.46 -42.56
N SER A 314 -4.15 -33.36 -42.99
CA SER A 314 -3.47 -32.19 -43.55
C SER A 314 -3.67 -31.03 -42.57
N SER A 315 -2.58 -30.58 -41.93
CA SER A 315 -2.60 -29.48 -40.97
C SER A 315 -1.45 -28.51 -41.23
N SER A 316 -1.50 -27.36 -40.56
CA SER A 316 -0.46 -26.33 -40.54
C SER A 316 0.02 -26.14 -39.10
N THR A 317 1.31 -25.93 -38.89
CA THR A 317 1.83 -25.51 -37.58
C THR A 317 1.61 -24.01 -37.34
N CYS A 318 1.44 -23.20 -38.38
CA CYS A 318 1.19 -21.75 -38.25
C CYS A 318 -0.05 -21.42 -37.39
N GLY A 319 0.10 -20.47 -36.48
CA GLY A 319 -0.87 -20.09 -35.46
C GLY A 319 -0.90 -20.98 -34.21
N SER A 320 -0.02 -21.99 -34.10
CA SER A 320 -0.05 -22.96 -32.98
C SER A 320 0.89 -22.61 -31.83
N GLY A 321 1.79 -21.63 -32.02
CA GLY A 321 2.78 -21.26 -31.00
C GLY A 321 4.09 -22.04 -31.14
N ASN A 322 5.16 -21.51 -30.55
CA ASN A 322 6.52 -22.09 -30.57
C ASN A 322 6.95 -22.31 -29.13
N ASP A 323 6.72 -23.52 -28.63
CA ASP A 323 6.74 -23.84 -27.20
C ASP A 323 7.93 -24.72 -26.80
N TYR A 324 8.59 -25.38 -27.78
CA TYR A 324 9.58 -26.41 -27.48
C TYR A 324 11.02 -26.04 -27.86
N GLY A 325 11.27 -25.14 -28.80
CA GLY A 325 12.64 -24.74 -29.16
C GLY A 325 13.52 -25.91 -29.63
N THR A 326 14.81 -25.94 -29.25
CA THR A 326 15.69 -27.04 -29.70
C THR A 326 15.31 -28.36 -29.05
N GLN A 327 15.02 -29.37 -29.87
CA GLN A 327 14.55 -30.68 -29.43
C GLN A 327 15.50 -31.77 -29.91
N CYS A 328 15.94 -32.62 -28.98
CA CYS A 328 16.72 -33.83 -29.28
C CYS A 328 17.95 -33.56 -30.15
N SER A 329 18.65 -32.48 -29.82
CA SER A 329 19.83 -31.96 -30.53
C SER A 329 19.58 -31.48 -31.97
N GLY A 330 18.33 -31.43 -32.43
CA GLY A 330 17.91 -30.90 -33.73
C GLY A 330 17.27 -29.51 -33.62
N SER A 331 17.46 -28.69 -34.66
CA SER A 331 16.95 -27.32 -34.73
C SER A 331 15.46 -27.22 -35.09
N TYR A 332 14.81 -28.36 -35.38
CA TYR A 332 13.47 -28.41 -36.01
C TYR A 332 12.30 -28.15 -35.06
N GLY A 333 12.51 -28.01 -33.75
CA GLY A 333 11.48 -27.53 -32.81
C GLY A 333 11.53 -26.03 -32.55
N GLY A 334 12.41 -25.28 -33.23
CA GLY A 334 12.52 -23.82 -33.07
C GLY A 334 11.48 -23.02 -33.86
N GLY A 335 10.58 -23.71 -34.58
CA GLY A 335 9.45 -23.11 -35.29
C GLY A 335 8.16 -23.34 -34.52
N GLU A 336 7.02 -23.00 -35.12
CA GLU A 336 5.74 -23.32 -34.49
C GLU A 336 5.47 -24.83 -34.48
N ASP A 337 4.83 -25.31 -33.41
CA ASP A 337 4.74 -26.72 -33.05
C ASP A 337 3.31 -27.26 -33.16
N LEU A 338 3.18 -28.54 -33.51
CA LEU A 338 1.89 -29.24 -33.47
C LEU A 338 2.07 -30.62 -32.84
N VAL A 339 1.41 -30.83 -31.71
CA VAL A 339 1.53 -32.00 -30.83
C VAL A 339 0.35 -32.94 -31.04
N PHE A 340 0.68 -34.21 -31.30
CA PHE A 340 -0.29 -35.31 -31.36
C PHE A 340 -0.05 -36.27 -30.20
N GLU A 341 -1.12 -36.71 -29.54
CA GLU A 341 -1.07 -37.82 -28.59
C GLU A 341 -1.52 -39.09 -29.30
N LEU A 342 -0.60 -40.03 -29.48
CA LEU A 342 -0.85 -41.28 -30.20
C LEU A 342 -1.26 -42.39 -29.23
N GLN A 343 -2.55 -42.75 -29.22
CA GLN A 343 -3.09 -43.86 -28.44
C GLN A 343 -3.01 -45.17 -29.23
N MET A 344 -1.77 -45.66 -29.38
CA MET A 344 -1.44 -46.76 -30.29
C MET A 344 -1.86 -48.14 -29.72
N PRO A 345 -2.46 -49.03 -30.53
CA PRO A 345 -2.55 -50.45 -30.18
C PRO A 345 -1.16 -51.13 -30.28
N ALA A 346 -1.00 -52.30 -29.67
CA ALA A 346 0.27 -53.04 -29.74
C ALA A 346 0.61 -53.45 -31.19
N GLY A 347 1.82 -53.12 -31.64
CA GLY A 347 2.29 -53.46 -32.98
C GLY A 347 3.44 -52.57 -33.46
N ASN A 348 3.84 -52.77 -34.70
CA ASN A 348 4.81 -51.94 -35.40
C ASN A 348 4.09 -50.97 -36.33
N PHE A 349 4.49 -49.71 -36.32
CA PHE A 349 3.87 -48.65 -37.11
C PHE A 349 4.95 -47.84 -37.81
N ASN A 350 4.61 -47.36 -39.00
CA ASN A 350 5.43 -46.40 -39.73
C ASN A 350 4.78 -45.02 -39.57
N ILE A 351 5.62 -44.01 -39.34
CA ILE A 351 5.21 -42.60 -39.34
C ILE A 351 5.75 -41.99 -40.64
N ASP A 352 4.83 -41.66 -41.54
CA ASP A 352 5.15 -40.99 -42.79
C ASP A 352 4.66 -39.53 -42.70
N LEU A 353 5.56 -38.57 -42.86
CA LEU A 353 5.25 -37.14 -42.88
C LEU A 353 5.58 -36.56 -44.26
N THR A 354 4.64 -35.83 -44.85
CA THR A 354 4.84 -35.18 -46.16
C THR A 354 4.45 -33.71 -46.09
N ALA A 355 5.40 -32.80 -46.34
CA ALA A 355 5.11 -31.38 -46.49
C ALA A 355 4.43 -31.14 -47.85
N THR A 356 3.20 -30.63 -47.85
CA THR A 356 2.39 -30.46 -49.07
C THR A 356 2.24 -29.01 -49.54
N ASN A 357 2.64 -28.00 -48.75
CA ASN A 357 2.72 -26.59 -49.18
C ASN A 357 3.49 -25.72 -48.15
N GLY A 358 4.81 -25.57 -48.31
CA GLY A 358 5.64 -24.66 -47.52
C GLY A 358 6.86 -25.32 -46.85
N GLY A 359 8.05 -24.79 -47.15
CA GLY A 359 9.33 -25.09 -46.47
C GLY A 359 9.90 -26.51 -46.62
N SER A 360 11.19 -26.64 -46.96
CA SER A 360 11.92 -27.92 -46.92
C SER A 360 12.37 -28.33 -45.51
N TRP A 361 11.89 -27.66 -44.46
CA TRP A 361 12.38 -27.77 -43.09
C TRP A 361 11.25 -28.18 -42.15
N ILE A 362 10.82 -29.45 -42.25
CA ILE A 362 9.83 -30.04 -41.35
C ILE A 362 10.47 -31.26 -40.67
N GLY A 363 10.34 -31.36 -39.35
CA GLY A 363 10.79 -32.52 -38.61
C GLY A 363 9.71 -32.98 -37.65
N TRP A 364 9.88 -34.18 -37.12
CA TRP A 364 9.04 -34.69 -36.03
C TRP A 364 9.90 -35.35 -34.96
N PHE A 365 9.39 -35.31 -33.74
CA PHE A 365 10.00 -35.91 -32.56
C PHE A 365 8.95 -36.79 -31.88
N LEU A 366 9.27 -38.06 -31.67
CA LEU A 366 8.44 -38.99 -30.90
C LEU A 366 9.00 -39.10 -29.48
N LYS A 367 8.12 -38.98 -28.49
CA LYS A 367 8.45 -38.98 -27.06
C LYS A 367 7.42 -39.79 -26.28
N ASP A 368 7.79 -40.17 -25.06
CA ASP A 368 6.82 -40.65 -24.08
C ASP A 368 5.90 -39.51 -23.63
N ALA A 369 4.61 -39.81 -23.44
CA ALA A 369 3.61 -38.80 -23.06
C ALA A 369 3.96 -38.10 -21.75
N ALA A 370 4.52 -38.83 -20.78
CA ALA A 370 4.95 -38.28 -19.49
C ALA A 370 6.10 -37.26 -19.62
N ASP A 371 6.91 -37.37 -20.66
CA ASP A 371 8.10 -36.55 -20.89
C ASP A 371 7.95 -35.66 -22.14
N CYS A 372 6.72 -35.42 -22.60
CA CYS A 372 6.45 -34.72 -23.86
C CYS A 372 7.11 -33.33 -23.94
N ALA A 373 7.13 -32.57 -22.83
CA ALA A 373 7.78 -31.26 -22.76
C ALA A 373 9.30 -31.32 -22.51
N VAL A 374 9.87 -32.48 -22.21
CA VAL A 374 11.30 -32.63 -21.89
C VAL A 374 12.12 -32.63 -23.18
N ALA A 375 13.10 -31.74 -23.30
CA ALA A 375 13.82 -31.53 -24.56
C ALA A 375 14.69 -32.72 -25.02
N SER A 376 15.10 -33.58 -24.09
CA SER A 376 16.01 -34.70 -24.32
C SER A 376 15.33 -36.07 -24.44
N SER A 377 14.00 -36.17 -24.28
CA SER A 377 13.25 -37.42 -24.14
C SER A 377 12.85 -38.10 -25.45
N CYS A 378 13.54 -37.85 -26.56
CA CYS A 378 13.17 -38.46 -27.83
C CYS A 378 13.39 -39.98 -27.85
N LEU A 379 12.31 -40.69 -28.18
CA LEU A 379 12.31 -42.09 -28.56
C LEU A 379 12.71 -42.27 -30.04
N ALA A 380 12.29 -41.35 -30.91
CA ALA A 380 12.66 -41.31 -32.32
C ALA A 380 12.50 -39.89 -32.88
N ASN A 381 13.14 -39.59 -34.01
CA ASN A 381 12.92 -38.34 -34.76
C ASN A 381 13.24 -38.53 -36.25
N ALA A 382 12.76 -37.60 -37.08
CA ALA A 382 13.20 -37.41 -38.47
C ALA A 382 13.08 -35.94 -38.86
N THR A 383 13.80 -35.52 -39.91
CA THR A 383 13.95 -34.12 -40.33
C THR A 383 14.03 -33.96 -41.83
#